data_AF-A0A7Y2K8J7-F1
#
_entry.id   AF-A0A7Y2K8J7-F1
#
_cell.length_a   1.000
_cell.length_b   1.000
_cell.length_c   1.000
_cell.angle_alpha   90.00
_cell.angle_beta   90.00
_cell.angle_gamma   90.00
#
_symmetry.space_group_name_H-M   'P 1'
#
loop_
_entity.id
_entity.type
_entity.pdbx_description
1 polymer ?
#
loop_
_entity_poly.entity_id
_entity_poly.type
_entity_poly.pdbx_seq_one_letter_code
_entity_poly.pdbx_strand_id
1 'polypeptide(L)'
;MKLNFVDKFFGSGFYTGYSPFASGTVGSFAALLIYYIPGFENLYIILPATFVFFLYGVYVGNKFEKIYGKDPSQCTIDEVVGTWISLILLPKTILFSLTTFFIWRILDIIKPQPAR
;
A
#
# COMPACT_ATOMS: atom_id res chain seq x y z
N MET A 1 5.42 5.27 -22.93
CA MET A 1 4.25 4.84 -22.14
C MET A 1 3.85 6.01 -21.25
N LYS A 2 2.57 6.38 -21.15
CA LYS A 2 2.11 7.45 -20.24
C LYS A 2 1.22 6.84 -19.17
N LEU A 3 1.31 7.31 -17.93
CA LEU A 3 0.36 6.96 -16.88
C LEU A 3 -0.95 7.69 -17.14
N ASN A 4 -2.05 6.95 -17.28
CA ASN A 4 -3.38 7.55 -17.31
C ASN A 4 -3.83 7.92 -15.88
N PHE A 5 -5.00 8.54 -15.75
CA PHE A 5 -5.55 8.94 -14.46
C PHE A 5 -5.67 7.77 -13.47
N VAL A 6 -6.17 6.62 -13.93
CA VAL A 6 -6.38 5.41 -13.13
C VAL A 6 -5.05 4.85 -12.63
N ASP A 7 -4.04 4.76 -13.51
CA ASP A 7 -2.69 4.32 -13.17
C ASP A 7 -2.09 5.21 -12.09
N LYS A 8 -2.23 6.54 -12.23
CA LYS A 8 -1.75 7.48 -11.19
C LYS A 8 -2.49 7.28 -9.89
N PHE A 9 -3.82 7.26 -9.91
CA PHE A 9 -4.63 7.17 -8.70
C PHE A 9 -4.31 5.92 -7.88
N PHE A 10 -4.41 4.73 -8.47
CA PHE A 10 -4.18 3.50 -7.74
C PHE A 10 -2.69 3.21 -7.51
N GLY A 11 -1.84 3.42 -8.52
CA GLY A 11 -0.40 3.15 -8.42
C GLY A 11 0.31 4.01 -7.38
N SER A 12 -0.14 5.25 -7.18
CA SER A 12 0.38 6.15 -6.14
C SER A 12 -0.37 6.07 -4.82
N GLY A 13 -1.10 4.98 -4.56
CA GLY A 13 -1.84 4.79 -3.32
C GLY A 13 -2.79 5.96 -3.03
N PHE A 14 -3.66 6.30 -3.98
CA PHE A 14 -4.63 7.39 -3.89
C PHE A 14 -3.97 8.79 -3.86
N TYR A 15 -2.97 9.02 -4.72
CA TYR A 15 -2.15 10.25 -4.80
C TYR A 15 -1.22 10.51 -3.62
N THR A 16 -1.17 9.62 -2.61
CA THR A 16 -0.25 9.74 -1.47
C THR A 16 1.21 9.59 -1.85
N GLY A 17 1.49 8.86 -2.93
CA GLY A 17 2.84 8.71 -3.51
C GLY A 17 3.47 10.05 -3.93
N TYR A 18 2.65 11.09 -4.16
CA TYR A 18 3.15 12.43 -4.47
C TYR A 18 3.39 13.31 -3.24
N SER A 19 3.23 12.77 -2.03
CA SER A 19 3.58 13.48 -0.80
C SER A 19 5.07 13.85 -0.83
N PRO A 20 5.42 15.12 -0.53
CA PRO A 20 6.82 15.55 -0.45
C PRO A 20 7.56 14.95 0.76
N PHE A 21 6.82 14.40 1.74
CA PHE A 21 7.37 13.81 2.96
C PHE A 21 6.89 12.37 3.12
N ALA A 22 7.85 11.45 3.24
CA ALA A 22 7.64 10.04 3.59
C ALA A 22 6.44 9.40 2.85
N SER A 23 6.44 9.46 1.52
CA SER A 23 5.32 9.02 0.68
C SER A 23 4.80 7.62 1.04
N GLY A 24 5.69 6.69 1.36
CA GLY A 24 5.31 5.35 1.80
C GLY A 24 4.51 5.35 3.11
N THR A 25 4.88 6.19 4.08
CA THR A 25 4.13 6.33 5.35
C THR A 25 2.75 6.94 5.13
N VAL A 26 2.66 7.96 4.27
CA VAL A 26 1.38 8.57 3.90
C VAL A 26 0.49 7.57 3.16
N GLY A 27 1.08 6.75 2.29
CA GLY A 27 0.38 5.66 1.59
C GLY A 27 -0.15 4.59 2.53
N SER A 28 0.68 4.06 3.43
CA SER A 28 0.24 3.10 4.44
C SER A 28 -0.84 3.68 5.36
N PHE A 29 -0.75 4.97 5.71
CA PHE A 29 -1.75 5.60 6.56
C PHE A 29 -3.09 5.75 5.83
N ALA A 30 -3.09 6.14 4.55
CA ALA A 30 -4.30 6.15 3.72
C ALA A 30 -4.90 4.75 3.58
N ALA A 31 -4.08 3.72 3.40
CA ALA A 31 -4.53 2.33 3.36
C ALA A 31 -5.18 1.89 4.68
N LEU A 32 -4.64 2.34 5.82
CA LEU A 32 -5.22 2.12 7.14
C LEU A 32 -6.57 2.84 7.30
N LEU A 33 -6.70 4.09 6.81
CA LEU A 33 -7.98 4.80 6.80
C LEU A 33 -9.04 4.05 5.97
N ILE A 34 -8.65 3.48 4.82
CA ILE A 34 -9.54 2.63 4.01
C ILE A 34 -9.93 1.37 4.76
N TYR A 35 -9.00 0.75 5.49
CA TYR A 35 -9.30 -0.41 6.34
C TYR A 35 -10.36 -0.10 7.41
N TYR A 36 -10.45 1.15 7.88
CA TYR A 36 -11.47 1.58 8.85
C TYR A 36 -12.87 1.80 8.27
N ILE A 37 -13.06 1.73 6.94
CA ILE A 37 -14.39 1.69 6.33
C ILE A 37 -15.16 0.49 6.92
N PRO A 38 -16.41 0.67 7.42
CA PRO A 38 -17.17 -0.41 8.04
C PRO A 38 -17.31 -1.63 7.11
N GLY A 39 -16.96 -2.81 7.63
CA GLY A 39 -17.03 -4.07 6.89
C GLY A 39 -15.84 -4.36 5.99
N PHE A 40 -14.89 -3.44 5.79
CA PHE A 40 -13.71 -3.70 4.96
C PHE A 40 -12.86 -4.86 5.48
N GLU A 41 -12.81 -5.05 6.80
CA GLU A 41 -12.12 -6.16 7.47
C GLU A 41 -12.72 -7.55 7.19
N ASN A 42 -13.93 -7.60 6.62
CA ASN A 42 -14.54 -8.85 6.22
C ASN A 42 -13.63 -9.56 5.21
N LEU A 43 -13.32 -10.84 5.43
CA LEU A 43 -12.44 -11.62 4.57
C LEU A 43 -12.92 -11.67 3.12
N TYR A 44 -14.23 -11.62 2.88
CA TYR A 44 -14.80 -11.56 1.53
C TYR A 44 -14.57 -10.22 0.82
N ILE A 45 -14.08 -9.20 1.53
CA ILE A 45 -13.76 -7.87 0.99
C ILE A 45 -12.25 -7.65 0.97
N ILE A 46 -11.56 -7.76 2.11
CA ILE A 46 -10.13 -7.45 2.20
C ILE A 46 -9.28 -8.38 1.33
N LEU A 47 -9.61 -9.68 1.23
CA LEU A 47 -8.82 -10.62 0.42
C LEU A 47 -8.91 -10.31 -1.08
N PRO A 48 -10.11 -10.21 -1.71
CA PRO A 48 -10.20 -9.79 -3.10
C PRO A 48 -9.62 -8.40 -3.36
N ALA A 49 -9.85 -7.42 -2.48
CA ALA A 49 -9.29 -6.08 -2.63
C ALA A 49 -7.76 -6.09 -2.65
N THR A 50 -7.15 -6.77 -1.67
CA THR A 50 -5.69 -6.93 -1.59
C THR A 50 -5.14 -7.65 -2.82
N PHE A 51 -5.79 -8.73 -3.27
CA PHE A 51 -5.36 -9.49 -4.42
C PHE A 51 -5.43 -8.68 -5.73
N VAL A 52 -6.54 -7.94 -5.95
CA VAL A 52 -6.69 -7.07 -7.11
C VAL A 52 -5.65 -5.94 -7.11
N PHE A 53 -5.44 -5.29 -5.96
CA PHE A 53 -4.43 -4.23 -5.84
C PHE A 53 -3.01 -4.78 -6.03
N PHE A 54 -2.71 -5.98 -5.55
CA PHE A 54 -1.42 -6.63 -5.79
C PHE A 54 -1.18 -6.88 -7.29
N LEU A 55 -2.14 -7.51 -7.99
CA LEU A 55 -2.02 -7.77 -9.43
C LEU A 55 -1.88 -6.47 -10.22
N TYR A 56 -2.68 -5.45 -9.87
CA TYR A 56 -2.59 -4.15 -10.50
C TYR A 56 -1.27 -3.44 -10.18
N GLY A 57 -0.75 -3.60 -8.97
CA GLY A 57 0.56 -3.10 -8.53
C GLY A 57 1.70 -3.64 -9.37
N VAL A 58 1.74 -4.96 -9.60
CA VAL A 58 2.73 -5.60 -10.48
C VAL A 58 2.68 -5.04 -11.90
N TYR A 59 1.47 -4.82 -12.43
CA TYR A 59 1.28 -4.24 -13.75
C TYR A 59 1.72 -2.76 -13.82
N VAL A 60 1.29 -1.94 -12.86
CA VAL A 60 1.47 -0.48 -12.88
C VAL A 60 2.88 -0.07 -12.43
N GLY A 61 3.54 -0.85 -11.57
CA GLY A 61 4.90 -0.59 -11.10
C GLY A 61 5.88 -0.44 -12.26
N ASN A 62 5.83 -1.35 -13.24
CA ASN A 62 6.62 -1.26 -14.48
C ASN A 62 6.38 0.03 -15.28
N LYS A 63 5.18 0.62 -15.21
CA LYS A 63 4.88 1.90 -15.87
C LYS A 63 5.46 3.07 -15.08
N PHE A 64 5.34 3.04 -13.76
CA PHE A 64 5.93 4.05 -12.88
C PHE A 64 7.45 4.07 -13.03
N GLU A 65 8.11 2.91 -13.05
CA GLU A 65 9.56 2.84 -13.21
C GLU A 65 10.07 3.46 -14.52
N LYS A 66 9.32 3.27 -15.61
CA LYS A 66 9.66 3.87 -16.92
C LYS A 66 9.55 5.40 -16.95
N ILE A 67 8.84 6.01 -16.00
CA ILE A 67 8.57 7.46 -15.97
C ILE A 67 9.38 8.16 -14.89
N TYR A 68 9.45 7.56 -13.70
CA TYR A 68 10.06 8.16 -12.53
C TYR A 68 11.43 7.56 -12.17
N GLY A 69 11.86 6.50 -12.87
CA GLY A 69 13.09 5.75 -12.56
C GLY A 69 12.82 4.54 -11.67
N LYS A 70 13.86 3.75 -11.41
CA LYS A 70 13.77 2.51 -10.62
C LYS A 70 13.26 2.80 -9.20
N ASP A 71 12.37 1.93 -8.69
CA ASP A 71 11.80 2.02 -7.34
C ASP A 71 11.32 3.44 -6.95
N PRO A 72 10.38 4.03 -7.72
CA PRO A 72 10.04 5.43 -7.55
C PRO A 72 9.12 5.64 -6.35
N SER A 73 9.46 6.62 -5.51
CA SER A 73 8.65 7.04 -4.34
C SER A 73 7.18 7.38 -4.63
N GLN A 74 6.83 7.62 -5.90
CA GLN A 74 5.48 7.90 -6.38
C GLN A 74 4.62 6.65 -6.55
N CYS A 75 5.23 5.46 -6.65
CA CYS A 75 4.52 4.19 -6.70
C CYS A 75 4.42 3.65 -5.28
N THR A 76 3.27 3.81 -4.64
CA THR A 76 3.03 3.41 -3.23
C THR A 76 1.86 2.43 -3.11
N ILE A 77 1.48 1.77 -4.21
CA ILE A 77 0.45 0.72 -4.20
C ILE A 77 0.89 -0.51 -3.41
N ASP A 78 2.19 -0.81 -3.37
CA ASP A 78 2.82 -1.80 -2.50
C ASP A 78 2.59 -1.48 -1.01
N GLU A 79 2.61 -0.21 -0.64
CA GLU A 79 2.32 0.24 0.74
C GLU A 79 0.87 0.01 1.13
N VAL A 80 -0.05 0.16 0.18
CA VAL A 80 -1.47 -0.16 0.37
C VAL A 80 -1.65 -1.65 0.57
N VAL A 81 -1.07 -2.45 -0.32
CA VAL A 81 -1.16 -3.91 -0.29
C VAL A 81 -0.54 -4.47 0.99
N GLY A 82 0.67 -4.05 1.34
CA GLY A 82 1.38 -4.52 2.53
C GLY A 82 0.68 -4.15 3.83
N THR A 83 0.07 -2.96 3.91
CA THR A 83 -0.76 -2.57 5.06
C THR A 83 -1.96 -3.49 5.21
N TRP A 84 -2.71 -3.76 4.13
CA TRP A 84 -3.88 -4.65 4.20
C TRP A 84 -3.48 -6.09 4.51
N ILE A 85 -2.41 -6.62 3.90
CA ILE A 85 -1.88 -7.95 4.23
C ILE A 85 -1.59 -8.07 5.72
N SER A 86 -0.94 -7.06 6.29
CA SER A 86 -0.54 -7.07 7.69
C SER A 86 -1.73 -7.01 8.67
N LEU A 87 -2.92 -6.59 8.20
CA LEU A 87 -4.15 -6.48 8.99
C LEU A 87 -5.10 -7.68 8.85
N ILE A 88 -4.85 -8.57 7.88
CA ILE A 88 -5.69 -9.76 7.66
C ILE A 88 -5.70 -10.64 8.92
N LEU A 89 -6.88 -11.12 9.30
CA LEU A 89 -7.13 -11.96 10.48
C LEU A 89 -6.83 -11.32 11.85
N LEU A 90 -6.45 -10.04 11.91
CA LEU A 90 -6.29 -9.34 13.17
C LEU A 90 -7.61 -8.73 13.66
N PRO A 91 -7.84 -8.67 14.99
CA PRO A 91 -8.98 -7.96 15.54
C PRO A 91 -8.93 -6.47 15.17
N LYS A 92 -10.02 -5.94 14.60
CA LYS A 92 -10.16 -4.53 14.23
C LYS A 92 -10.29 -3.64 15.48
N THR A 93 -9.17 -3.39 16.13
CA THR A 93 -9.04 -2.49 17.29
C THR A 93 -7.94 -1.47 17.02
N ILE A 94 -8.02 -0.29 17.63
CA ILE A 94 -7.01 0.75 17.48
C ILE A 94 -5.62 0.24 17.88
N LEU A 95 -5.53 -0.58 18.93
CA LEU A 95 -4.27 -1.15 19.39
C LEU A 95 -3.61 -2.03 18.32
N PHE A 96 -4.34 -3.01 17.79
CA PHE A 96 -3.82 -3.90 16.75
C PHE A 96 -3.52 -3.12 15.46
N SER A 97 -4.41 -2.24 15.03
CA SER A 97 -4.21 -1.44 13.83
C SER A 97 -2.97 -0.54 13.88
N LEU A 98 -2.73 0.17 14.99
CA LEU A 98 -1.54 1.00 15.15
C LEU A 98 -0.27 0.16 15.29
N THR A 99 -0.33 -0.93 16.08
CA THR A 99 0.82 -1.84 16.25
C THR A 99 1.23 -2.44 14.91
N THR A 100 0.27 -2.92 14.13
CA THR A 100 0.48 -3.43 12.77
C THR A 100 1.05 -2.36 11.86
N PHE A 101 0.51 -1.14 11.88
CA PHE A 101 1.02 -0.03 11.08
C PHE A 101 2.51 0.24 11.37
N PHE A 102 2.90 0.34 12.64
CA PHE A 102 4.30 0.58 13.00
C PHE A 102 5.21 -0.60 12.65
N ILE A 103 4.80 -1.83 12.96
CA ILE A 103 5.58 -3.03 12.63
C ILE A 103 5.77 -3.14 11.11
N TRP A 104 4.69 -2.97 10.33
CA TRP A 104 4.73 -2.96 8.86
C TRP A 104 5.75 -1.95 8.35
N ARG A 105 5.64 -0.67 8.75
CA ARG A 105 6.56 0.38 8.29
C ARG A 105 8.00 0.09 8.69
N ILE A 106 8.24 -0.38 9.91
CA ILE A 106 9.59 -0.72 10.38
C ILE A 106 10.18 -1.83 9.51
N LEU A 107 9.42 -2.90 9.24
CA LEU A 107 9.91 -4.02 8.44
C LEU A 107 10.12 -3.66 6.97
N ASP A 108 9.22 -2.86 6.38
CA ASP A 108 9.33 -2.41 4.99
C ASP A 108 10.49 -1.43 4.77
N ILE A 109 10.81 -0.59 5.77
CA ILE A 109 11.97 0.31 5.70
C ILE A 109 13.28 -0.45 5.92
N ILE A 110 13.33 -1.37 6.90
CA ILE A 110 14.56 -2.09 7.25
C ILE A 110 14.88 -3.18 6.21
N LYS A 111 13.87 -3.82 5.61
CA LYS A 111 13.99 -4.95 4.68
C LYS A 111 14.98 -6.01 5.20
N PRO A 112 14.68 -6.68 6.34
CA PRO A 112 15.56 -7.72 6.87
C PRO A 112 15.69 -8.87 5.87
N GLN A 113 16.84 -9.56 5.87
CA GLN A 113 17.05 -10.75 5.02
C GLN A 113 15.94 -11.79 5.25
N PRO A 114 15.35 -12.39 4.19
CA PRO A 114 15.77 -12.38 2.78
C PRO A 114 15.12 -11.30 1.90
N ALA A 115 14.45 -10.29 2.46
CA ALA A 115 13.68 -9.28 1.71
C ALA A 115 14.52 -8.14 1.09
N ARG A 116 15.86 -8.20 1.18
CA ARG A 116 16.78 -7.14 0.72
C ARG A 116 17.31 -7.39 -0.68
#